data_AF-A0A0M8UTG3-F1
#
_entry.id   AF-A0A0M8UTG3-F1
#
_cell.length_a   1.000
_cell.length_b   1.000
_cell.length_c   1.000
_cell.angle_alpha   90.00
_cell.angle_beta   90.00
_cell.angle_gamma   90.00
#
_symmetry.space_group_name_H-M   'P 1'
#
loop_
_entity.id
_entity.type
_entity.pdbx_description
1 polymer ?
#
loop_
_entity_poly.entity_id
_entity_poly.type
_entity_poly.pdbx_seq_one_letter_code
_entity_poly.pdbx_strand_id
1 'polypeptide(L)'
;MSNFGVLAGTTAAMTCAALVAAPSPAQAQEFVPCNATALRNAITRANTTPGPAVLYLSPRCAYTLTTPDAGDPDNGLPVVTSEINVRGSGSTIRRVSSVDFRILKVEGPGGRLTLNNLTIRDGRDASGGEGGGGIANFGQLTLNDVQVTRNSTTQSGAGGGIVSAGTLTIRNSTLSFNVSTANNGGGLYSSGSATLSDTTVNGNTARDSGGGIDGRGTLAITSSAVTDNAAGDVGGLHLFGATTTIADTRIQGNTSARANSRGAGIQNVDGTLTMNRVTVFANRNLGSGSQGGGIANISIGGVVPTTATIRNSSVTHNYARSAPGGILNEAGTVTLVATPVENNIPTDCTPSVPSVPGCAS
;
A
#
# COMPACT_ATOMS: atom_id res chain seq x y z
N MET A 1 52.66 44.52 44.52
CA MET A 1 51.34 44.88 43.97
C MET A 1 51.46 44.86 42.46
N SER A 2 51.18 43.71 41.86
CA SER A 2 51.36 43.41 40.44
C SER A 2 49.98 43.31 39.79
N ASN A 3 49.74 44.17 38.79
CA ASN A 3 48.49 44.25 38.04
C ASN A 3 48.31 43.01 37.14
N PHE A 4 47.19 42.31 37.31
CA PHE A 4 46.70 41.31 36.37
C PHE A 4 45.96 41.99 35.21
N GLY A 5 46.44 41.80 33.98
CA GLY A 5 45.72 42.13 32.76
C GLY A 5 44.80 40.98 32.36
N VAL A 6 43.51 41.26 32.20
CA VAL A 6 42.52 40.32 31.65
C VAL A 6 42.36 40.62 30.16
N LEU A 7 42.79 39.69 29.31
CA LEU A 7 42.49 39.67 27.87
C LEU A 7 41.02 39.25 27.68
N ALA A 8 40.20 40.14 27.15
CA ALA A 8 38.85 39.80 26.68
C ALA A 8 38.95 39.09 25.32
N GLY A 9 38.65 37.79 25.29
CA GLY A 9 38.56 37.00 24.07
C GLY A 9 37.30 37.33 23.28
N THR A 10 37.47 37.71 22.01
CA THR A 10 36.38 37.85 21.05
C THR A 10 36.03 36.47 20.48
N THR A 11 34.86 35.94 20.80
CA THR A 11 34.29 34.75 20.17
C THR A 11 33.73 35.13 18.80
N ALA A 12 34.47 34.80 17.73
CA ALA A 12 33.95 34.87 16.37
C ALA A 12 32.93 33.73 16.17
N ALA A 13 31.65 34.09 16.09
CA ALA A 13 30.60 33.17 15.66
C ALA A 13 30.81 32.83 14.18
N MET A 14 31.39 31.66 13.90
CA MET A 14 31.48 31.11 12.56
C MET A 14 30.09 30.56 12.18
N THR A 15 29.29 31.37 11.49
CA THR A 15 28.05 30.93 10.85
C THR A 15 28.41 29.93 9.75
N CYS A 16 28.17 28.65 10.03
CA CYS A 16 28.31 27.58 9.05
C CYS A 16 27.14 27.71 8.05
N ALA A 17 27.32 28.51 7.01
CA ALA A 17 26.41 28.51 5.87
C ALA A 17 26.53 27.14 5.20
N ALA A 18 25.51 26.29 5.38
CA ALA A 18 25.43 25.04 4.63
C ALA A 18 25.40 25.38 3.14
N LEU A 19 26.50 25.11 2.44
CA LEU A 19 26.50 25.12 0.98
C LEU A 19 25.51 24.04 0.54
N VAL A 20 24.33 24.46 0.07
CA VAL A 20 23.44 23.58 -0.66
C VAL A 20 24.19 23.23 -1.95
N ALA A 21 24.72 22.02 -2.02
CA ALA A 21 25.36 21.51 -3.23
C ALA A 21 24.36 21.62 -4.39
N ALA A 22 24.80 22.16 -5.52
CA ALA A 22 23.97 22.21 -6.72
C ALA A 22 23.52 20.79 -7.11
N PRO A 23 22.26 20.60 -7.55
CA PRO A 23 21.78 19.28 -7.94
C PRO A 23 22.66 18.70 -9.05
N SER A 24 23.00 17.41 -8.94
CA SER A 24 23.78 16.72 -9.96
C SER A 24 23.02 16.71 -11.30
N PRO A 25 23.71 16.92 -12.43
CA PRO A 25 23.09 16.87 -13.75
C PRO A 25 22.49 15.47 -14.00
N ALA A 26 21.41 15.41 -14.80
CA ALA A 26 20.81 14.15 -15.20
C ALA A 26 21.75 13.30 -16.05
N GLN A 27 21.62 11.98 -15.95
CA GLN A 27 22.37 11.04 -16.76
C GLN A 27 21.88 11.06 -18.22
N ALA A 28 22.70 10.54 -19.13
CA ALA A 28 22.26 10.30 -20.49
C ALA A 28 21.08 9.31 -20.51
N GLN A 29 20.12 9.55 -21.39
CA GLN A 29 18.98 8.63 -21.58
C GLN A 29 19.48 7.28 -22.07
N GLU A 30 19.03 6.20 -21.44
CA GLU A 30 19.46 4.85 -21.80
C GLU A 30 18.31 4.06 -22.43
N PHE A 31 18.51 3.59 -23.66
CA PHE A 31 17.61 2.63 -24.29
C PHE A 31 17.99 1.22 -23.87
N VAL A 32 17.01 0.48 -23.32
CA VAL A 32 17.22 -0.88 -22.81
C VAL A 32 16.66 -1.88 -23.84
N PRO A 33 17.52 -2.66 -24.52
CA PRO A 33 17.08 -3.74 -25.40
C PRO A 33 16.19 -4.75 -24.66
N CYS A 34 15.36 -5.49 -25.40
CA CYS A 34 14.40 -6.46 -24.87
C CYS A 34 15.10 -7.70 -24.25
N ASN A 35 15.75 -7.52 -23.11
CA ASN A 35 16.63 -8.52 -22.48
C ASN A 35 16.75 -8.22 -20.98
N ALA A 36 16.57 -9.25 -20.14
CA ALA A 36 16.67 -9.12 -18.69
C ALA A 36 18.07 -8.68 -18.21
N THR A 37 19.14 -9.26 -18.77
CA THR A 37 20.53 -8.85 -18.47
C THR A 37 20.77 -7.40 -18.85
N ALA A 38 20.23 -6.93 -19.99
CA ALA A 38 20.35 -5.53 -20.38
C ALA A 38 19.67 -4.60 -19.36
N LEU A 39 18.47 -4.97 -18.88
CA LEU A 39 17.76 -4.23 -17.83
C LEU A 39 18.53 -4.22 -16.51
N ARG A 40 19.09 -5.35 -16.07
CA ARG A 40 19.94 -5.40 -14.87
C ARG A 40 21.13 -4.44 -15.00
N ASN A 41 21.86 -4.52 -16.12
CA ASN A 41 23.02 -3.68 -16.37
C ASN A 41 22.66 -2.18 -16.40
N ALA A 42 21.50 -1.83 -16.96
CA ALA A 42 20.99 -0.46 -16.97
C ALA A 42 20.76 0.08 -15.55
N ILE A 43 20.11 -0.72 -14.69
CA ILE A 43 19.87 -0.35 -13.29
C ILE A 43 21.19 -0.24 -12.53
N THR A 44 22.14 -1.17 -12.72
CA THR A 44 23.47 -1.11 -12.08
C THR A 44 24.23 0.17 -12.47
N ARG A 45 24.18 0.57 -13.75
CA ARG A 45 24.76 1.85 -14.21
C ARG A 45 24.06 3.05 -13.60
N ALA A 46 22.73 3.04 -13.56
CA ALA A 46 21.94 4.11 -13.00
C ALA A 46 22.20 4.31 -11.50
N ASN A 47 22.43 3.23 -10.75
CA ASN A 47 22.80 3.27 -9.34
C ASN A 47 24.22 3.82 -9.09
N THR A 48 25.14 3.63 -10.03
CA THR A 48 26.57 3.97 -9.85
C THR A 48 26.98 5.30 -10.49
N THR A 49 26.14 5.86 -11.36
CA THR A 49 26.37 7.14 -12.03
C THR A 49 25.70 8.28 -11.23
N PRO A 50 26.39 9.40 -10.95
CA PRO A 50 25.76 10.54 -10.27
C PRO A 50 24.59 11.14 -11.07
N GLY A 51 23.55 11.57 -10.35
CA GLY A 51 22.37 12.23 -10.93
C GLY A 51 21.24 11.27 -11.33
N PRO A 52 20.05 11.81 -11.67
CA PRO A 52 18.88 10.99 -12.01
C PRO A 52 19.02 10.30 -13.37
N ALA A 53 18.58 9.04 -13.45
CA ALA A 53 18.60 8.21 -14.66
C ALA A 53 17.23 8.10 -15.33
N VAL A 54 17.21 7.98 -16.66
CA VAL A 54 15.99 7.66 -17.43
C VAL A 54 16.24 6.45 -18.31
N LEU A 55 15.46 5.39 -18.08
CA LEU A 55 15.54 4.12 -18.81
C LEU A 55 14.33 3.96 -19.74
N TYR A 56 14.58 3.80 -21.03
CA TYR A 56 13.55 3.56 -22.04
C TYR A 56 13.50 2.08 -22.39
N LEU A 57 12.44 1.41 -21.94
CA LEU A 57 12.25 0.00 -22.26
C LEU A 57 11.75 -0.17 -23.69
N SER A 58 12.18 -1.27 -24.31
CA SER A 58 11.72 -1.70 -25.63
C SER A 58 10.19 -1.84 -25.61
N PRO A 59 9.46 -1.18 -26.53
CA PRO A 59 8.00 -1.16 -26.51
C PRO A 59 7.38 -2.56 -26.53
N ARG A 60 6.40 -2.80 -25.65
CA ARG A 60 5.63 -4.06 -25.54
C ARG A 60 6.49 -5.33 -25.37
N CYS A 61 7.75 -5.17 -24.94
CA CYS A 61 8.67 -6.28 -24.67
C CYS A 61 8.31 -7.01 -23.37
N ALA A 62 8.66 -8.29 -23.27
CA ALA A 62 8.70 -9.02 -22.00
C ALA A 62 10.13 -9.24 -21.49
N TYR A 63 10.53 -8.47 -20.47
CA TYR A 63 11.75 -8.67 -19.70
C TYR A 63 11.55 -9.84 -18.73
N THR A 64 11.98 -11.03 -19.15
CA THR A 64 11.76 -12.28 -18.42
C THR A 64 12.95 -12.60 -17.52
N LEU A 65 12.72 -12.57 -16.21
CA LEU A 65 13.70 -12.86 -15.17
C LEU A 65 13.64 -14.36 -14.84
N THR A 66 14.68 -15.11 -15.20
CA THR A 66 14.76 -16.57 -14.99
C THR A 66 15.61 -16.97 -13.80
N THR A 67 16.49 -16.08 -13.37
CA THR A 67 17.37 -16.23 -12.20
C THR A 67 17.25 -14.99 -11.32
N PRO A 68 17.54 -15.08 -10.01
CA PRO A 68 17.63 -13.90 -9.15
C PRO A 68 18.85 -13.04 -9.50
N ASP A 69 18.93 -11.86 -8.90
CA ASP A 69 20.08 -10.96 -8.96
C ASP A 69 21.27 -11.55 -8.23
N ALA A 70 22.47 -11.31 -8.79
CA ALA A 70 23.70 -11.83 -8.20
C ALA A 70 24.11 -11.05 -6.93
N GLY A 71 23.72 -9.77 -6.81
CA GLY A 71 24.01 -8.94 -5.65
C GLY A 71 22.98 -9.10 -4.52
N ASP A 72 21.76 -9.52 -4.85
CA ASP A 72 20.69 -9.75 -3.89
C ASP A 72 19.75 -10.88 -4.38
N PRO A 73 19.91 -12.11 -3.86
CA PRO A 73 19.17 -13.27 -4.36
C PRO A 73 17.67 -13.22 -4.06
N ASP A 74 17.21 -12.33 -3.19
CA ASP A 74 15.77 -12.15 -2.91
C ASP A 74 15.06 -11.38 -4.03
N ASN A 75 15.83 -10.74 -4.93
CA ASN A 75 15.32 -9.87 -5.98
C ASN A 75 15.71 -10.37 -7.37
N GLY A 76 14.84 -10.08 -8.35
CA GLY A 76 15.04 -10.39 -9.75
C GLY A 76 15.66 -9.23 -10.54
N LEU A 77 15.86 -8.08 -9.92
CA LEU A 77 16.59 -6.93 -10.46
C LEU A 77 17.51 -6.37 -9.37
N PRO A 78 18.59 -5.66 -9.73
CA PRO A 78 19.41 -4.99 -8.74
C PRO A 78 18.58 -4.03 -7.90
N VAL A 79 18.88 -3.95 -6.61
CA VAL A 79 18.23 -3.01 -5.67
C VAL A 79 18.41 -1.58 -6.16
N VAL A 80 17.34 -0.80 -6.20
CA VAL A 80 17.38 0.60 -6.60
C VAL A 80 17.82 1.46 -5.42
N THR A 81 18.96 2.14 -5.56
CA THR A 81 19.58 2.98 -4.52
C THR A 81 19.75 4.43 -4.95
N SER A 82 19.46 4.76 -6.21
CA SER A 82 19.48 6.12 -6.76
C SER A 82 18.12 6.53 -7.35
N GLU A 83 18.06 7.70 -7.99
CA GLU A 83 16.87 8.16 -8.70
C GLU A 83 16.81 7.59 -10.12
N ILE A 84 15.81 6.74 -10.39
CA ILE A 84 15.61 6.06 -11.66
C ILE A 84 14.17 6.26 -12.15
N ASN A 85 14.02 6.72 -13.39
CA ASN A 85 12.75 6.83 -14.08
C ASN A 85 12.67 5.84 -15.25
N VAL A 86 11.77 4.87 -15.16
CA VAL A 86 11.56 3.84 -16.19
C VAL A 86 10.36 4.20 -17.06
N ARG A 87 10.60 4.35 -18.36
CA ARG A 87 9.59 4.52 -19.41
C ARG A 87 9.31 3.14 -20.03
N GLY A 88 8.22 2.53 -19.58
CA GLY A 88 7.92 1.14 -19.86
C GLY A 88 7.36 0.84 -21.23
N SER A 89 6.70 1.79 -21.91
CA SER A 89 6.15 1.62 -23.26
C SER A 89 5.28 0.36 -23.44
N GLY A 90 4.46 0.02 -22.43
CA GLY A 90 3.60 -1.16 -22.41
C GLY A 90 4.34 -2.49 -22.20
N SER A 91 5.62 -2.45 -21.80
CA SER A 91 6.43 -3.62 -21.52
C SER A 91 5.96 -4.37 -20.26
N THR A 92 6.46 -5.60 -20.10
CA THR A 92 6.25 -6.45 -18.93
C THR A 92 7.59 -6.83 -18.35
N ILE A 93 7.75 -6.69 -17.04
CA ILE A 93 8.84 -7.30 -16.27
C ILE A 93 8.21 -8.43 -15.46
N ARG A 94 8.69 -9.67 -15.67
CA ARG A 94 8.10 -10.85 -15.04
C ARG A 94 9.13 -11.85 -14.58
N ARG A 95 8.80 -12.60 -13.54
CA ARG A 95 9.56 -13.78 -13.13
C ARG A 95 9.03 -15.02 -13.83
N VAL A 96 9.93 -15.83 -14.38
CA VAL A 96 9.66 -17.19 -14.88
C VAL A 96 10.79 -18.09 -14.38
N SER A 97 10.63 -18.59 -13.15
CA SER A 97 11.65 -19.40 -12.49
C SER A 97 11.02 -20.45 -11.58
N SER A 98 11.78 -21.49 -11.25
CA SER A 98 11.49 -22.39 -10.12
C SER A 98 12.03 -21.83 -8.80
N VAL A 99 12.98 -20.89 -8.86
CA VAL A 99 13.53 -20.20 -7.69
C VAL A 99 12.64 -18.99 -7.39
N ASP A 100 12.31 -18.82 -6.12
CA ASP A 100 11.49 -17.69 -5.67
C ASP A 100 12.36 -16.45 -5.50
N PHE A 101 11.92 -15.36 -6.11
CA PHE A 101 12.48 -14.02 -5.93
C PHE A 101 11.43 -12.97 -6.30
N ARG A 102 11.51 -11.83 -5.61
CA ARG A 102 10.75 -10.61 -5.89
C ARG A 102 11.16 -10.01 -7.23
N ILE A 103 10.33 -9.20 -7.89
CA ILE A 103 10.78 -8.53 -9.13
C ILE A 103 11.80 -7.43 -8.85
N LEU A 104 11.51 -6.52 -7.92
CA LEU A 104 12.42 -5.41 -7.58
C LEU A 104 12.24 -4.88 -6.16
N LYS A 105 13.29 -4.22 -5.67
CA LYS A 105 13.34 -3.53 -4.37
C LYS A 105 13.86 -2.10 -4.54
N VAL A 106 13.28 -1.17 -3.78
CA VAL A 106 13.71 0.23 -3.67
C VAL A 106 14.19 0.47 -2.24
N GLU A 107 15.46 0.81 -2.08
CA GLU A 107 16.10 0.97 -0.77
C GLU A 107 16.12 2.43 -0.31
N GLY A 108 15.72 2.70 0.93
CA GLY A 108 15.77 4.04 1.51
C GLY A 108 17.13 4.38 2.14
N PRO A 109 17.48 5.67 2.34
CA PRO A 109 16.74 6.87 1.93
C PRO A 109 17.01 7.33 0.49
N GLY A 110 17.99 6.73 -0.21
CA GLY A 110 18.47 7.19 -1.52
C GLY A 110 17.67 6.71 -2.74
N GLY A 111 17.06 5.53 -2.65
CA GLY A 111 16.30 4.92 -3.74
C GLY A 111 15.01 5.67 -4.05
N ARG A 112 14.90 6.12 -5.29
CA ARG A 112 13.73 6.83 -5.83
C ARG A 112 13.38 6.25 -7.19
N LEU A 113 12.33 5.44 -7.25
CA LEU A 113 11.92 4.76 -8.47
C LEU A 113 10.60 5.33 -9.00
N THR A 114 10.57 5.70 -10.27
CA THR A 114 9.33 5.98 -11.00
C THR A 114 9.16 4.95 -12.12
N LEU A 115 8.04 4.21 -12.11
CA LEU A 115 7.66 3.28 -13.16
C LEU A 115 6.48 3.85 -13.95
N ASN A 116 6.57 3.86 -15.28
CA ASN A 116 5.51 4.38 -16.14
C ASN A 116 5.13 3.36 -17.22
N ASN A 117 3.83 3.11 -17.41
CA ASN A 117 3.29 2.32 -18.53
C ASN A 117 3.97 0.94 -18.69
N LEU A 118 3.88 0.10 -17.66
CA LEU A 118 4.39 -1.28 -17.70
C LEU A 118 3.63 -2.22 -16.77
N THR A 119 3.92 -3.52 -16.88
CA THR A 119 3.40 -4.56 -15.99
C THR A 119 4.52 -5.19 -15.17
N ILE A 120 4.32 -5.32 -13.85
CA ILE A 120 5.12 -6.11 -12.92
C ILE A 120 4.32 -7.35 -12.51
N ARG A 121 4.84 -8.55 -12.79
CA ARG A 121 4.05 -9.76 -12.55
C ARG A 121 4.83 -11.03 -12.26
N ASP A 122 4.11 -11.99 -11.68
CA ASP A 122 4.55 -13.36 -11.39
C ASP A 122 5.76 -13.43 -10.43
N GLY A 123 6.08 -12.31 -9.75
CA GLY A 123 7.10 -12.25 -8.71
C GLY A 123 6.69 -13.02 -7.46
N ARG A 124 7.67 -13.60 -6.76
CA ARG A 124 7.40 -14.46 -5.61
C ARG A 124 8.44 -14.31 -4.52
N ASP A 125 8.02 -13.92 -3.33
CA ASP A 125 8.89 -13.84 -2.15
C ASP A 125 8.57 -15.00 -1.18
N ALA A 126 9.50 -15.94 -0.99
CA ALA A 126 9.22 -17.18 -0.27
C ALA A 126 10.26 -17.60 0.78
N SER A 127 11.38 -16.90 0.93
CA SER A 127 12.37 -17.19 1.97
C SER A 127 13.12 -15.93 2.39
N GLY A 128 13.21 -15.63 3.69
CA GLY A 128 14.10 -14.61 4.24
C GLY A 128 13.76 -13.14 3.91
N GLY A 129 12.81 -12.90 3.00
CA GLY A 129 12.48 -11.59 2.48
C GLY A 129 11.46 -10.78 3.30
N GLU A 130 11.34 -9.51 2.94
CA GLU A 130 10.57 -8.49 3.67
C GLU A 130 9.08 -8.43 3.24
N GLY A 131 8.62 -9.29 2.33
CA GLY A 131 7.29 -9.22 1.70
C GLY A 131 7.31 -8.62 0.29
N GLY A 132 6.15 -8.36 -0.32
CA GLY A 132 6.09 -7.70 -1.63
C GLY A 132 6.54 -8.59 -2.77
N GLY A 133 5.79 -9.64 -3.10
CA GLY A 133 6.19 -10.58 -4.17
C GLY A 133 6.55 -9.90 -5.49
N GLY A 134 5.89 -8.79 -5.81
CA GLY A 134 6.26 -7.94 -6.94
C GLY A 134 7.32 -6.91 -6.53
N ILE A 135 6.98 -6.06 -5.57
CA ILE A 135 7.75 -4.86 -5.23
C ILE A 135 7.90 -4.69 -3.72
N ALA A 136 9.11 -4.37 -3.27
CA ALA A 136 9.40 -3.92 -1.92
C ALA A 136 9.91 -2.48 -1.95
N ASN A 137 9.29 -1.61 -1.15
CA ASN A 137 9.60 -0.18 -1.12
C ASN A 137 9.96 0.28 0.30
N PHE A 138 11.24 0.56 0.51
CA PHE A 138 11.78 1.21 1.70
C PHE A 138 12.28 2.64 1.42
N GLY A 139 12.29 3.04 0.14
CA GLY A 139 12.62 4.39 -0.32
C GLY A 139 11.38 5.15 -0.80
N GLN A 140 11.43 5.65 -2.04
CA GLN A 140 10.32 6.36 -2.68
C GLN A 140 9.94 5.68 -4.00
N LEU A 141 8.68 5.29 -4.12
CA LEU A 141 8.14 4.62 -5.30
C LEU A 141 6.95 5.38 -5.87
N THR A 142 7.00 5.68 -7.17
CA THR A 142 5.87 6.19 -7.94
C THR A 142 5.51 5.22 -9.06
N LEU A 143 4.24 4.83 -9.12
CA LEU A 143 3.66 4.00 -10.17
C LEU A 143 2.66 4.84 -10.97
N ASN A 144 2.88 5.01 -12.28
CA ASN A 144 1.97 5.70 -13.19
C ASN A 144 1.59 4.77 -14.35
N ASP A 145 0.30 4.48 -14.52
CA ASP A 145 -0.17 3.57 -15.58
C ASP A 145 0.50 2.18 -15.48
N VAL A 146 0.66 1.67 -14.27
CA VAL A 146 1.33 0.38 -13.99
C VAL A 146 0.32 -0.67 -13.59
N GLN A 147 0.56 -1.91 -14.03
CA GLN A 147 -0.14 -3.08 -13.52
C GLN A 147 0.80 -3.90 -12.62
N VAL A 148 0.42 -4.14 -11.36
CA VAL A 148 1.11 -5.07 -10.46
C VAL A 148 0.18 -6.25 -10.25
N THR A 149 0.50 -7.40 -10.88
CA THR A 149 -0.45 -8.52 -10.93
C THR A 149 0.17 -9.90 -10.76
N ARG A 150 -0.58 -10.82 -10.16
CA ARG A 150 -0.17 -12.24 -9.98
C ARG A 150 1.14 -12.40 -9.23
N ASN A 151 1.46 -11.45 -8.36
CA ASN A 151 2.61 -11.60 -7.47
C ASN A 151 2.17 -12.28 -6.18
N SER A 152 3.10 -12.98 -5.54
CA SER A 152 2.79 -13.68 -4.30
C SER A 152 3.89 -13.58 -3.25
N THR A 153 3.50 -13.60 -1.98
CA THR A 153 4.44 -13.80 -0.88
C THR A 153 3.94 -14.91 0.05
N THR A 154 4.88 -15.71 0.54
CA THR A 154 4.66 -16.65 1.64
C THR A 154 5.32 -16.18 2.94
N GLN A 155 5.83 -14.95 2.98
CA GLN A 155 6.52 -14.37 4.13
C GLN A 155 5.55 -13.72 5.12
N SER A 156 6.03 -13.57 6.36
CA SER A 156 5.32 -12.87 7.43
C SER A 156 5.38 -11.35 7.28
N GLY A 157 6.40 -10.79 6.62
CA GLY A 157 6.35 -9.41 6.10
C GLY A 157 5.37 -9.37 4.93
N ALA A 158 4.25 -8.67 5.06
CA ALA A 158 3.09 -8.88 4.18
C ALA A 158 3.07 -7.91 2.99
N GLY A 159 2.21 -8.18 1.99
CA GLY A 159 2.17 -7.51 0.69
C GLY A 159 2.33 -8.51 -0.46
N GLY A 160 1.27 -9.17 -0.93
CA GLY A 160 1.36 -10.10 -2.06
C GLY A 160 1.89 -9.41 -3.33
N GLY A 161 1.35 -8.23 -3.61
CA GLY A 161 1.80 -7.37 -4.70
C GLY A 161 2.96 -6.49 -4.26
N ILE A 162 2.68 -5.59 -3.31
CA ILE A 162 3.60 -4.56 -2.85
C ILE A 162 3.69 -4.58 -1.32
N VAL A 163 4.91 -4.52 -0.80
CA VAL A 163 5.19 -4.08 0.59
C VAL A 163 5.81 -2.70 0.56
N SER A 164 5.34 -1.78 1.40
CA SER A 164 5.87 -0.41 1.48
C SER A 164 6.00 0.10 2.91
N ALA A 165 7.24 0.29 3.36
CA ALA A 165 7.55 1.07 4.57
C ALA A 165 8.02 2.50 4.24
N GLY A 166 8.36 2.76 2.98
CA GLY A 166 8.71 4.08 2.46
C GLY A 166 7.50 4.92 2.01
N THR A 167 7.75 5.87 1.10
CA THR A 167 6.69 6.65 0.45
C THR A 167 6.27 5.98 -0.85
N LEU A 168 4.97 5.74 -1.01
CA LEU A 168 4.38 5.11 -2.17
C LEU A 168 3.31 6.01 -2.79
N THR A 169 3.42 6.27 -4.08
CA THR A 169 2.38 6.93 -4.86
C THR A 169 1.98 6.06 -6.03
N ILE A 170 0.67 5.83 -6.20
CA ILE A 170 0.10 5.02 -7.26
C ILE A 170 -0.96 5.85 -7.99
N ARG A 171 -0.83 5.99 -9.30
CA ARG A 171 -1.74 6.76 -10.15
C ARG A 171 -2.13 5.98 -11.39
N ASN A 172 -3.40 6.03 -11.78
CA ASN A 172 -3.91 5.41 -13.00
C ASN A 172 -3.51 3.94 -13.15
N SER A 173 -3.40 3.23 -12.04
CA SER A 173 -2.74 1.91 -12.00
C SER A 173 -3.69 0.83 -11.52
N THR A 174 -3.24 -0.42 -11.61
CA THR A 174 -4.01 -1.58 -11.16
C THR A 174 -3.15 -2.50 -10.30
N LEU A 175 -3.62 -2.83 -9.09
CA LEU A 175 -3.08 -3.89 -8.26
C LEU A 175 -4.07 -5.05 -8.27
N SER A 176 -3.74 -6.16 -8.94
CA SER A 176 -4.72 -7.24 -9.14
C SER A 176 -4.21 -8.65 -9.03
N PHE A 177 -5.03 -9.56 -8.49
CA PHE A 177 -4.71 -10.99 -8.38
C PHE A 177 -3.39 -11.27 -7.65
N ASN A 178 -3.00 -10.40 -6.72
CA ASN A 178 -1.84 -10.63 -5.88
C ASN A 178 -2.24 -11.39 -4.61
N VAL A 179 -1.32 -12.20 -4.09
CA VAL A 179 -1.63 -13.14 -3.01
C VAL A 179 -0.61 -13.08 -1.88
N SER A 180 -1.07 -12.82 -0.66
CA SER A 180 -0.31 -13.02 0.56
C SER A 180 -0.81 -14.30 1.24
N THR A 181 -0.06 -15.40 1.12
CA THR A 181 -0.53 -16.70 1.62
C THR A 181 -0.27 -16.91 3.11
N ALA A 182 0.57 -16.07 3.72
CA ALA A 182 0.99 -16.24 5.11
C ALA A 182 0.51 -15.10 6.02
N ASN A 183 0.16 -13.92 5.49
CA ASN A 183 -0.17 -12.76 6.32
C ASN A 183 -1.14 -11.80 5.60
N ASN A 184 -1.08 -10.51 5.94
CA ASN A 184 -1.95 -9.44 5.47
C ASN A 184 -1.62 -8.93 4.06
N GLY A 185 -2.43 -8.00 3.54
CA GLY A 185 -2.10 -7.17 2.38
C GLY A 185 -1.94 -7.98 1.10
N GLY A 186 -3.03 -8.50 0.53
CA GLY A 186 -2.94 -9.28 -0.71
C GLY A 186 -2.42 -8.42 -1.86
N GLY A 187 -3.02 -7.25 -2.07
CA GLY A 187 -2.56 -6.26 -3.04
C GLY A 187 -1.40 -5.41 -2.52
N LEU A 188 -1.64 -4.75 -1.39
CA LEU A 188 -0.70 -3.81 -0.77
C LEU A 188 -0.67 -4.00 0.75
N TYR A 189 0.54 -4.02 1.30
CA TYR A 189 0.79 -3.74 2.71
C TYR A 189 1.59 -2.45 2.81
N SER A 190 1.13 -1.49 3.60
CA SER A 190 1.81 -0.20 3.79
C SER A 190 1.91 0.18 5.26
N SER A 191 3.13 0.17 5.80
CA SER A 191 3.45 0.77 7.11
C SER A 191 3.98 2.21 6.99
N GLY A 192 4.36 2.64 5.79
CA GLY A 192 4.76 4.01 5.49
C GLY A 192 3.60 4.90 5.05
N SER A 193 3.88 5.84 4.15
CA SER A 193 2.89 6.72 3.54
C SER A 193 2.50 6.20 2.15
N ALA A 194 1.21 5.96 1.91
CA ALA A 194 0.69 5.53 0.62
C ALA A 194 -0.42 6.46 0.11
N THR A 195 -0.30 6.89 -1.14
CA THR A 195 -1.33 7.65 -1.86
C THR A 195 -1.74 6.91 -3.12
N LEU A 196 -3.02 6.61 -3.27
CA LEU A 196 -3.61 6.00 -4.44
C LEU A 196 -4.60 6.99 -5.08
N SER A 197 -4.44 7.28 -6.37
CA SER A 197 -5.42 8.02 -7.16
C SER A 197 -5.75 7.28 -8.44
N ASP A 198 -7.03 7.29 -8.84
CA ASP A 198 -7.47 6.72 -10.11
C ASP A 198 -7.01 5.26 -10.28
N THR A 199 -7.02 4.52 -9.18
CA THR A 199 -6.38 3.20 -9.09
C THR A 199 -7.42 2.13 -8.79
N THR A 200 -7.26 0.97 -9.42
CA THR A 200 -8.07 -0.22 -9.12
C THR A 200 -7.27 -1.22 -8.30
N VAL A 201 -7.79 -1.64 -7.15
CA VAL A 201 -7.25 -2.70 -6.31
C VAL A 201 -8.26 -3.84 -6.28
N ASN A 202 -8.05 -4.90 -7.06
CA ASN A 202 -9.06 -5.93 -7.24
C ASN A 202 -8.59 -7.39 -7.30
N GLY A 203 -9.45 -8.31 -6.86
CA GLY A 203 -9.16 -9.74 -6.95
C GLY A 203 -7.94 -10.18 -6.14
N ASN A 204 -7.48 -9.38 -5.18
CA ASN A 204 -6.33 -9.70 -4.36
C ASN A 204 -6.75 -10.53 -3.16
N THR A 205 -5.86 -11.41 -2.68
CA THR A 205 -6.15 -12.34 -1.59
C THR A 205 -5.08 -12.27 -0.49
N ALA A 206 -5.52 -12.17 0.76
CA ALA A 206 -4.66 -12.31 1.94
C ALA A 206 -5.10 -13.50 2.80
N ARG A 207 -4.19 -14.07 3.59
CA ARG A 207 -4.54 -15.12 4.56
C ARG A 207 -5.31 -14.53 5.75
N ASP A 208 -4.82 -13.40 6.24
CA ASP A 208 -5.31 -12.75 7.47
C ASP A 208 -6.20 -11.55 7.11
N SER A 209 -5.66 -10.34 7.02
CA SER A 209 -6.44 -9.12 6.78
C SER A 209 -5.96 -8.32 5.57
N GLY A 210 -6.80 -7.42 5.07
CA GLY A 210 -6.46 -6.52 3.97
C GLY A 210 -6.21 -7.29 2.68
N GLY A 211 -7.19 -8.09 2.23
CA GLY A 211 -7.11 -8.77 0.94
C GLY A 211 -6.72 -7.80 -0.18
N GLY A 212 -7.34 -6.62 -0.19
CA GLY A 212 -6.91 -5.49 -1.00
C GLY A 212 -5.71 -4.78 -0.39
N ILE A 213 -5.92 -4.09 0.72
CA ILE A 213 -4.90 -3.23 1.37
C ILE A 213 -4.88 -3.45 2.88
N ASP A 214 -3.68 -3.65 3.44
CA ASP A 214 -3.38 -3.48 4.87
C ASP A 214 -2.60 -2.17 5.07
N GLY A 215 -3.24 -1.16 5.64
CA GLY A 215 -2.67 0.16 5.89
C GLY A 215 -2.39 0.36 7.38
N ARG A 216 -1.16 0.74 7.73
CA ARG A 216 -0.70 0.94 9.11
C ARG A 216 -0.06 2.30 9.39
N GLY A 217 0.29 3.04 8.34
CA GLY A 217 0.78 4.41 8.42
C GLY A 217 -0.27 5.42 7.95
N THR A 218 0.12 6.29 7.03
CA THR A 218 -0.80 7.23 6.37
C THR A 218 -1.29 6.64 5.06
N LEU A 219 -2.61 6.64 4.83
CA LEU A 219 -3.22 6.14 3.61
C LEU A 219 -4.21 7.16 3.04
N ALA A 220 -3.99 7.58 1.79
CA ALA A 220 -4.92 8.40 1.04
C ALA A 220 -5.40 7.64 -0.21
N ILE A 221 -6.72 7.53 -0.40
CA ILE A 221 -7.31 6.87 -1.57
C ILE A 221 -8.34 7.83 -2.18
N THR A 222 -8.16 8.19 -3.45
CA THR A 222 -9.06 9.12 -4.15
C THR A 222 -9.43 8.58 -5.53
N SER A 223 -10.68 8.80 -5.97
CA SER A 223 -11.14 8.42 -7.33
C SER A 223 -10.85 6.96 -7.71
N SER A 224 -10.90 6.05 -6.74
CA SER A 224 -10.37 4.70 -6.88
C SER A 224 -11.43 3.62 -6.66
N ALA A 225 -11.06 2.37 -6.89
CA ALA A 225 -11.91 1.21 -6.64
C ALA A 225 -11.14 0.13 -5.86
N VAL A 226 -11.72 -0.36 -4.76
CA VAL A 226 -11.21 -1.50 -3.99
C VAL A 226 -12.28 -2.59 -4.04
N THR A 227 -12.12 -3.54 -4.95
CA THR A 227 -13.21 -4.43 -5.35
C THR A 227 -12.84 -5.90 -5.36
N ASP A 228 -13.76 -6.77 -4.95
CA ASP A 228 -13.63 -8.22 -5.11
C ASP A 228 -12.35 -8.79 -4.51
N ASN A 229 -11.86 -8.19 -3.42
CA ASN A 229 -10.72 -8.71 -2.68
C ASN A 229 -11.19 -9.64 -1.56
N ALA A 230 -10.34 -10.60 -1.19
CA ALA A 230 -10.68 -11.64 -0.23
C ALA A 230 -9.63 -11.78 0.86
N ALA A 231 -10.06 -12.04 2.09
CA ALA A 231 -9.16 -12.44 3.16
C ALA A 231 -9.82 -13.35 4.18
N GLY A 232 -9.05 -13.83 5.16
CA GLY A 232 -9.62 -14.44 6.35
C GLY A 232 -10.52 -13.45 7.09
N ASP A 233 -9.93 -12.37 7.59
CA ASP A 233 -10.58 -11.41 8.47
C ASP A 233 -11.18 -10.22 7.73
N VAL A 234 -10.42 -9.55 6.84
CA VAL A 234 -10.89 -8.34 6.13
C VAL A 234 -10.54 -8.38 4.65
N GLY A 235 -11.53 -8.59 3.80
CA GLY A 235 -11.34 -8.66 2.35
C GLY A 235 -10.80 -7.37 1.73
N GLY A 236 -11.40 -6.23 2.06
CA GLY A 236 -11.09 -4.94 1.42
C GLY A 236 -9.91 -4.24 2.08
N LEU A 237 -10.23 -3.30 2.97
CA LEU A 237 -9.29 -2.40 3.63
C LEU A 237 -9.17 -2.72 5.12
N HIS A 238 -7.99 -3.16 5.55
CA HIS A 238 -7.64 -3.25 6.97
C HIS A 238 -6.77 -2.05 7.33
N LEU A 239 -7.20 -1.25 8.30
CA LEU A 239 -6.57 0.01 8.70
C LEU A 239 -6.21 -0.10 10.18
N PHE A 240 -4.95 -0.37 10.49
CA PHE A 240 -4.50 -0.65 11.86
C PHE A 240 -3.58 0.44 12.37
N GLY A 241 -4.02 1.24 13.34
CA GLY A 241 -3.28 2.41 13.82
C GLY A 241 -3.11 3.51 12.78
N ALA A 242 -3.81 3.40 11.65
CA ALA A 242 -3.59 4.23 10.48
C ALA A 242 -4.33 5.56 10.53
N THR A 243 -3.79 6.57 9.86
CA THR A 243 -4.52 7.80 9.50
C THR A 243 -4.93 7.70 8.05
N THR A 244 -6.24 7.54 7.81
CA THR A 244 -6.78 7.20 6.49
C THR A 244 -7.79 8.24 6.00
N THR A 245 -7.60 8.73 4.77
CA THR A 245 -8.59 9.53 4.05
C THR A 245 -9.01 8.82 2.77
N ILE A 246 -10.31 8.68 2.56
CA ILE A 246 -10.89 8.09 1.36
C ILE A 246 -11.87 9.08 0.74
N ALA A 247 -11.71 9.38 -0.54
CA ALA A 247 -12.61 10.25 -1.28
C ALA A 247 -12.99 9.66 -2.65
N ASP A 248 -14.22 9.90 -3.11
CA ASP A 248 -14.64 9.60 -4.49
C ASP A 248 -14.38 8.14 -4.91
N THR A 249 -14.52 7.21 -3.98
CA THR A 249 -14.01 5.84 -4.12
C THR A 249 -15.12 4.82 -3.91
N ARG A 250 -15.03 3.67 -4.57
CA ARG A 250 -15.93 2.53 -4.36
C ARG A 250 -15.23 1.38 -3.68
N ILE A 251 -15.80 0.89 -2.58
CA ILE A 251 -15.37 -0.29 -1.83
C ILE A 251 -16.47 -1.35 -1.95
N GLN A 252 -16.26 -2.35 -2.82
CA GLN A 252 -17.34 -3.26 -3.18
C GLN A 252 -16.95 -4.73 -3.32
N GLY A 253 -17.87 -5.63 -2.96
CA GLY A 253 -17.71 -7.05 -3.27
C GLY A 253 -16.58 -7.72 -2.51
N ASN A 254 -15.99 -7.06 -1.52
CA ASN A 254 -14.90 -7.62 -0.75
C ASN A 254 -15.43 -8.65 0.24
N THR A 255 -14.67 -9.72 0.45
CA THR A 255 -15.13 -10.89 1.22
C THR A 255 -14.18 -11.28 2.34
N SER A 256 -14.76 -11.67 3.46
CA SER A 256 -14.06 -12.25 4.61
C SER A 256 -14.68 -13.61 4.95
N ALA A 257 -13.91 -14.55 5.48
CA ALA A 257 -14.39 -15.92 5.73
C ALA A 257 -14.01 -16.53 7.09
N ARG A 258 -13.12 -15.91 7.86
CA ARG A 258 -12.69 -16.38 9.19
C ARG A 258 -13.80 -16.17 10.22
N ALA A 259 -13.94 -17.13 11.12
CA ALA A 259 -14.88 -17.03 12.23
C ALA A 259 -14.59 -15.81 13.11
N ASN A 260 -15.64 -15.16 13.61
CA ASN A 260 -15.60 -13.99 14.49
C ASN A 260 -14.85 -12.77 13.91
N SER A 261 -14.61 -12.73 12.60
CA SER A 261 -14.01 -11.57 11.96
C SER A 261 -14.93 -10.34 12.03
N ARG A 262 -14.34 -9.17 11.79
CA ARG A 262 -15.00 -7.88 11.91
C ARG A 262 -14.60 -7.01 10.72
N GLY A 263 -15.56 -6.60 9.89
CA GLY A 263 -15.25 -5.88 8.65
C GLY A 263 -15.03 -6.83 7.46
N ALA A 264 -15.78 -6.66 6.37
CA ALA A 264 -15.39 -7.23 5.07
C ALA A 264 -14.96 -6.15 4.07
N GLY A 265 -15.69 -5.02 4.02
CA GLY A 265 -15.30 -3.86 3.22
C GLY A 265 -14.14 -3.09 3.84
N ILE A 266 -14.35 -2.56 5.04
CA ILE A 266 -13.37 -1.76 5.78
C ILE A 266 -13.36 -2.18 7.24
N GLN A 267 -12.17 -2.36 7.82
CA GLN A 267 -11.97 -2.43 9.26
C GLN A 267 -10.98 -1.35 9.68
N ASN A 268 -11.43 -0.41 10.51
CA ASN A 268 -10.61 0.60 11.16
C ASN A 268 -10.34 0.18 12.61
N VAL A 269 -9.07 -0.03 12.95
CA VAL A 269 -8.61 -0.53 14.26
C VAL A 269 -7.65 0.48 14.86
N ASP A 270 -7.98 1.07 16.01
CA ASP A 270 -7.12 2.05 16.71
C ASP A 270 -6.62 3.20 15.82
N GLY A 271 -7.41 3.55 14.79
CA GLY A 271 -7.05 4.50 13.73
C GLY A 271 -8.10 5.59 13.51
N THR A 272 -7.75 6.54 12.64
CA THR A 272 -8.64 7.62 12.19
C THR A 272 -9.01 7.41 10.73
N LEU A 273 -10.30 7.25 10.45
CA LEU A 273 -10.86 7.10 9.12
C LEU A 273 -11.72 8.31 8.77
N THR A 274 -11.38 9.01 7.69
CA THR A 274 -12.23 10.06 7.10
C THR A 274 -12.67 9.64 5.72
N MET A 275 -13.98 9.65 5.47
CA MET A 275 -14.58 9.28 4.19
C MET A 275 -15.44 10.42 3.65
N ASN A 276 -15.34 10.69 2.35
CA ASN A 276 -16.19 11.66 1.68
C ASN A 276 -16.55 11.21 0.25
N ARG A 277 -17.83 11.12 -0.09
CA ARG A 277 -18.27 10.60 -1.42
C ARG A 277 -17.77 9.18 -1.70
N VAL A 278 -17.87 8.31 -0.69
CA VAL A 278 -17.43 6.91 -0.77
C VAL A 278 -18.65 6.00 -0.80
N THR A 279 -18.64 5.00 -1.68
CA THR A 279 -19.68 3.96 -1.74
C THR A 279 -19.14 2.66 -1.17
N VAL A 280 -19.69 2.18 -0.05
CA VAL A 280 -19.38 0.88 0.55
C VAL A 280 -20.54 -0.08 0.31
N PHE A 281 -20.39 -0.98 -0.65
CA PHE A 281 -21.52 -1.73 -1.20
C PHE A 281 -21.22 -3.22 -1.41
N ALA A 282 -22.18 -4.09 -1.04
CA ALA A 282 -22.11 -5.53 -1.34
C ALA A 282 -20.86 -6.26 -0.82
N ASN A 283 -20.25 -5.76 0.26
CA ASN A 283 -19.18 -6.47 0.94
C ASN A 283 -19.77 -7.56 1.84
N ARG A 284 -19.11 -8.71 1.95
CA ARG A 284 -19.67 -9.91 2.58
C ARG A 284 -18.72 -10.51 3.60
N ASN A 285 -19.10 -10.44 4.86
CA ASN A 285 -18.44 -11.15 5.94
C ASN A 285 -19.12 -12.51 6.16
N LEU A 286 -18.49 -13.59 5.69
CA LEU A 286 -19.08 -14.93 5.58
C LEU A 286 -18.74 -15.87 6.75
N GLY A 287 -17.84 -15.48 7.65
CA GLY A 287 -17.44 -16.30 8.80
C GLY A 287 -18.54 -16.50 9.84
N SER A 288 -18.52 -17.61 10.59
CA SER A 288 -19.44 -17.80 11.73
C SER A 288 -19.22 -16.74 12.81
N GLY A 289 -20.29 -16.12 13.32
CA GLY A 289 -20.20 -15.09 14.38
C GLY A 289 -19.59 -13.76 13.91
N SER A 290 -19.45 -13.56 12.60
CA SER A 290 -18.82 -12.38 12.03
C SER A 290 -19.78 -11.20 11.92
N GLN A 291 -19.25 -9.99 12.04
CA GLN A 291 -20.01 -8.73 12.09
C GLN A 291 -19.38 -7.67 11.19
N GLY A 292 -20.11 -6.59 10.91
CA GLY A 292 -19.65 -5.44 10.14
C GLY A 292 -19.31 -5.81 8.70
N GLY A 293 -20.29 -6.18 7.89
CA GLY A 293 -20.06 -6.49 6.47
C GLY A 293 -19.48 -5.29 5.72
N GLY A 294 -20.04 -4.10 5.94
CA GLY A 294 -19.58 -2.87 5.32
C GLY A 294 -18.34 -2.31 5.99
N ILE A 295 -18.52 -1.78 7.20
CA ILE A 295 -17.48 -1.10 7.98
C ILE A 295 -17.46 -1.67 9.39
N ALA A 296 -16.28 -1.89 9.94
CA ALA A 296 -16.09 -2.09 11.38
C ALA A 296 -15.11 -1.03 11.92
N ASN A 297 -15.50 -0.33 12.98
CA ASN A 297 -14.70 0.66 13.68
C ASN A 297 -14.47 0.17 15.11
N ILE A 298 -13.25 -0.28 15.41
CA ILE A 298 -12.93 -1.09 16.59
C ILE A 298 -11.72 -0.54 17.32
N SER A 299 -11.74 -0.54 18.65
CA SER A 299 -10.52 -0.35 19.45
C SER A 299 -10.14 -1.63 20.18
N ILE A 300 -8.87 -2.02 20.16
CA ILE A 300 -8.37 -3.23 20.82
C ILE A 300 -7.41 -2.96 21.98
N GLY A 301 -7.09 -1.70 22.27
CA GLY A 301 -6.17 -1.34 23.36
C GLY A 301 -6.43 0.01 24.03
N GLY A 302 -7.39 0.80 23.55
CA GLY A 302 -7.79 2.09 24.17
C GLY A 302 -6.72 3.18 24.18
N VAL A 303 -5.56 2.96 23.55
CA VAL A 303 -4.43 3.92 23.55
C VAL A 303 -4.71 5.09 22.61
N VAL A 304 -5.41 4.85 21.50
CA VAL A 304 -5.77 5.85 20.49
C VAL A 304 -7.28 5.82 20.29
N PRO A 305 -7.97 6.98 20.31
CA PRO A 305 -9.39 7.01 20.01
C PRO A 305 -9.61 6.55 18.56
N THR A 306 -10.31 5.43 18.40
CA THR A 306 -10.69 4.94 17.07
C THR A 306 -11.86 5.76 16.55
N THR A 307 -11.65 6.50 15.47
CA THR A 307 -12.68 7.39 14.92
C THR A 307 -12.95 7.12 13.44
N ALA A 308 -14.23 7.15 13.07
CA ALA A 308 -14.67 7.17 11.69
C ALA A 308 -15.60 8.37 11.44
N THR A 309 -15.19 9.27 10.56
CA THR A 309 -16.02 10.39 10.09
C THR A 309 -16.42 10.13 8.65
N ILE A 310 -17.71 9.93 8.41
CA ILE A 310 -18.25 9.51 7.11
C ILE A 310 -19.22 10.58 6.63
N ARG A 311 -18.89 11.20 5.49
CA ARG A 311 -19.63 12.34 4.92
C ARG A 311 -20.07 12.04 3.50
N ASN A 312 -21.29 12.42 3.12
CA ASN A 312 -21.79 12.34 1.74
C ASN A 312 -21.53 10.97 1.09
N SER A 313 -21.61 9.90 1.86
CA SER A 313 -21.19 8.54 1.47
C SER A 313 -22.35 7.58 1.63
N SER A 314 -22.20 6.33 1.24
CA SER A 314 -23.25 5.32 1.45
C SER A 314 -22.66 3.99 1.93
N VAL A 315 -23.37 3.33 2.85
CA VAL A 315 -23.02 1.99 3.34
C VAL A 315 -24.24 1.10 3.18
N THR A 316 -24.34 0.38 2.06
CA THR A 316 -25.58 -0.34 1.71
C THR A 316 -25.33 -1.74 1.19
N HIS A 317 -26.31 -2.62 1.37
CA HIS A 317 -26.28 -4.00 0.84
C HIS A 317 -25.09 -4.83 1.30
N ASN A 318 -24.48 -4.48 2.42
CA ASN A 318 -23.41 -5.27 3.01
C ASN A 318 -23.99 -6.40 3.86
N TYR A 319 -23.27 -7.51 3.92
CA TYR A 319 -23.71 -8.72 4.59
C TYR A 319 -22.71 -9.13 5.65
N ALA A 320 -23.19 -9.49 6.83
CA ALA A 320 -22.47 -10.26 7.84
C ALA A 320 -23.32 -11.44 8.31
N ARG A 321 -22.70 -12.47 8.90
CA ARG A 321 -23.47 -13.58 9.48
C ARG A 321 -24.18 -13.20 10.77
N SER A 322 -23.65 -12.23 11.51
CA SER A 322 -24.22 -11.73 12.76
C SER A 322 -24.37 -10.21 12.68
N ALA A 323 -25.39 -9.70 13.35
CA ALA A 323 -25.68 -8.28 13.37
C ALA A 323 -24.55 -7.49 14.05
N PRO A 324 -24.16 -6.30 13.55
CA PRO A 324 -24.68 -5.63 12.35
C PRO A 324 -24.04 -6.08 11.03
N GLY A 325 -24.79 -5.93 9.94
CA GLY A 325 -24.31 -6.10 8.57
C GLY A 325 -23.67 -4.86 7.96
N GLY A 326 -24.17 -3.67 8.32
CA GLY A 326 -23.68 -2.40 7.78
C GLY A 326 -22.43 -1.91 8.50
N ILE A 327 -22.62 -1.12 9.56
CA ILE A 327 -21.53 -0.56 10.37
C ILE A 327 -21.54 -1.20 11.76
N LEU A 328 -20.45 -1.89 12.09
CA LEU A 328 -20.12 -2.24 13.46
C LEU A 328 -19.29 -1.12 14.07
N ASN A 329 -19.70 -0.62 15.23
CA ASN A 329 -18.87 0.21 16.10
C ASN A 329 -18.64 -0.49 17.43
N GLU A 330 -17.37 -0.64 17.80
CA GLU A 330 -16.93 -1.32 19.00
C GLU A 330 -15.86 -0.45 19.70
N ALA A 331 -16.23 0.17 20.82
CA ALA A 331 -15.35 1.05 21.60
C ALA A 331 -14.81 2.35 20.92
N GLY A 332 -15.23 2.67 19.68
CA GLY A 332 -14.85 3.89 18.96
C GLY A 332 -15.99 4.90 18.77
N THR A 333 -15.71 5.96 18.01
CA THR A 333 -16.70 6.98 17.60
C THR A 333 -16.94 6.92 16.10
N VAL A 334 -18.22 6.81 15.71
CA VAL A 334 -18.64 6.94 14.31
C VAL A 334 -19.51 8.19 14.17
N THR A 335 -19.14 9.08 13.25
CA THR A 335 -19.91 10.28 12.91
C THR A 335 -20.41 10.16 11.46
N LEU A 336 -21.72 10.22 11.28
CA LEU A 336 -22.37 10.19 9.97
C LEU A 336 -22.90 11.58 9.62
N VAL A 337 -22.61 12.06 8.41
CA VAL A 337 -23.16 13.30 7.86
C VAL A 337 -23.65 13.03 6.43
N ALA A 338 -24.94 13.20 6.18
CA ALA A 338 -25.54 12.92 4.88
C ALA A 338 -25.10 11.55 4.31
N THR A 339 -25.14 10.52 5.16
CA THR A 339 -24.62 9.18 4.85
C THR A 339 -25.69 8.14 5.15
N PRO A 340 -26.49 7.70 4.15
CA PRO A 340 -27.40 6.57 4.35
C PRO A 340 -26.63 5.29 4.65
N VAL A 341 -27.09 4.59 5.69
CA VAL A 341 -26.70 3.23 6.04
C VAL A 341 -27.98 2.41 6.02
N GLU A 342 -28.19 1.65 4.96
CA GLU A 342 -29.48 1.01 4.69
C GLU A 342 -29.33 -0.29 3.89
N ASN A 343 -30.31 -1.18 4.02
CA ASN A 343 -30.39 -2.45 3.30
C ASN A 343 -29.20 -3.37 3.58
N ASN A 344 -28.55 -3.26 4.74
CA ASN A 344 -27.53 -4.21 5.15
C ASN A 344 -28.15 -5.38 5.93
N ILE A 345 -27.49 -6.54 5.88
CA ILE A 345 -28.01 -7.79 6.44
C ILE A 345 -26.99 -8.30 7.48
N PRO A 346 -27.41 -8.61 8.72
CA PRO A 346 -28.81 -8.69 9.17
C PRO A 346 -29.48 -7.35 9.49
N THR A 347 -28.69 -6.33 9.83
CA THR A 347 -29.12 -5.00 10.28
C THR A 347 -28.12 -3.94 9.83
N ASP A 348 -28.49 -2.67 9.89
CA ASP A 348 -27.63 -1.57 9.44
C ASP A 348 -26.55 -1.26 10.48
N CYS A 349 -26.90 -0.84 11.69
CA CYS A 349 -25.90 -0.55 12.73
C CYS A 349 -26.13 -1.24 14.08
N THR A 350 -27.30 -1.82 14.32
CA THR A 350 -27.60 -2.48 15.60
C THR A 350 -27.05 -3.91 15.64
N PRO A 351 -26.52 -4.42 16.78
CA PRO A 351 -26.41 -3.82 18.10
C PRO A 351 -24.99 -3.26 18.39
N SER A 352 -24.48 -2.32 17.60
CA SER A 352 -23.18 -1.68 17.89
C SER A 352 -23.14 -1.03 19.28
N VAL A 353 -22.01 -1.17 19.97
CA VAL A 353 -21.77 -0.57 21.29
C VAL A 353 -20.35 0.06 21.30
N PRO A 354 -20.24 1.40 21.37
CA PRO A 354 -21.32 2.39 21.39
C PRO A 354 -22.19 2.38 20.13
N SER A 355 -23.44 2.82 20.26
CA SER A 355 -24.34 2.96 19.12
C SER A 355 -23.79 3.96 18.09
N VAL A 356 -24.22 3.84 16.84
CA VAL A 356 -23.88 4.77 15.75
C VAL A 356 -24.99 5.82 15.64
N PRO A 357 -24.79 7.08 16.07
CA PRO A 357 -25.84 8.09 16.03
C PRO A 357 -26.34 8.34 14.59
N GLY A 358 -27.66 8.44 14.43
CA GLY A 358 -28.28 8.64 13.12
C GLY A 358 -28.36 7.38 12.25
N CYS A 359 -27.99 6.20 12.78
CA CYS A 359 -28.15 4.91 12.13
C CYS A 359 -28.97 3.98 13.03
N ALA A 360 -30.23 3.77 12.69
CA ALA A 360 -31.11 2.79 13.33
C ALA A 360 -31.68 1.86 12.26
N SER A 361 -32.12 0.68 12.69
CA SER A 361 -32.30 -0.60 11.93
C SER A 361 -31.01 -1.32 11.58
#